data_AF-A0A2D5BP22-F1
#
_entry.id   AF-A0A2D5BP22-F1
#
_cell.length_a   1.000
_cell.length_b   1.000
_cell.length_c   1.000
_cell.angle_alpha   90.00
_cell.angle_beta   90.00
_cell.angle_gamma   90.00
#
_symmetry.space_group_name_H-M   'P 1'
#
loop_
_entity.id
_entity.type
_entity.pdbx_description
1 polymer ?
#
loop_
_entity_poly.entity_id
_entity_poly.type
_entity_poly.pdbx_seq_one_letter_code
_entity_poly.pdbx_strand_id
1 'polypeptide(L)'
;MGTIACGYCGESFRAGRPSCPHCGSDIQTGWKDADEIEAASVELGGMDDDAYADFLEREGLTPDQVTGWNVPILVAALVLVAILVVIMWI
;
A
#
# COMPACT_ATOMS: atom_id res chain seq x y z
N MET A 1 -1.95 -20.30 29.71
CA MET A 1 -1.25 -19.58 28.62
C MET A 1 -0.62 -18.35 29.24
N GLY A 2 0.71 -18.31 29.32
CA GLY A 2 1.42 -17.16 29.92
C GLY A 2 1.47 -15.95 28.98
N THR A 3 1.64 -14.77 29.55
CA THR A 3 2.03 -13.56 28.83
C THR A 3 3.54 -13.37 28.96
N ILE A 4 4.18 -12.86 27.92
CA ILE A 4 5.60 -12.49 27.90
C ILE A 4 5.71 -11.00 27.55
N ALA A 5 6.66 -10.31 28.17
CA ALA A 5 6.99 -8.93 27.81
C ALA A 5 7.95 -8.93 26.63
N CYS A 6 7.67 -8.08 25.65
CA CYS A 6 8.58 -7.75 24.58
C CYS A 6 9.84 -7.09 25.14
N GLY A 7 11.02 -7.61 24.82
CA GLY A 7 12.30 -7.00 25.23
C GLY A 7 12.58 -5.64 24.55
N TYR A 8 11.91 -5.34 23.43
CA TYR A 8 12.18 -4.16 22.61
C TYR A 8 11.25 -2.97 22.91
N CYS A 9 9.94 -3.17 22.82
CA CYS A 9 8.93 -2.13 23.07
C CYS A 9 8.30 -2.22 24.47
N GLY A 10 8.64 -3.23 25.28
CA GLY A 10 8.09 -3.41 26.63
C GLY A 10 6.65 -3.94 26.68
N GLU A 11 5.95 -4.01 25.55
CA GLU A 11 4.55 -4.40 25.51
C GLU A 11 4.36 -5.89 25.82
N SER A 12 3.32 -6.22 26.59
CA SER A 12 3.01 -7.60 26.95
C SER A 12 2.12 -8.28 25.90
N PHE A 13 2.44 -9.51 25.53
CA PHE A 13 1.66 -10.29 24.58
C PHE A 13 1.62 -11.77 24.94
N ARG A 14 0.71 -12.51 24.31
CA ARG A 14 0.53 -13.95 24.56
C ARG A 14 1.78 -14.74 24.15
N ALA A 15 2.29 -15.57 25.06
CA ALA A 15 3.43 -16.44 24.79
C ALA A 15 3.14 -17.44 23.66
N GLY A 16 4.20 -17.82 22.94
CA GLY A 16 4.13 -18.76 21.81
C GLY A 16 3.91 -18.11 20.43
N ARG A 17 3.93 -16.78 20.34
CA ARG A 17 4.03 -16.09 19.04
C ARG A 17 5.48 -16.05 18.56
N PRO A 18 5.73 -16.17 17.24
CA PRO A 18 7.09 -16.08 16.68
C PRO A 18 7.67 -14.66 16.77
N SER A 19 6.82 -13.63 16.77
CA SER A 19 7.21 -12.22 16.84
C SER A 19 6.22 -11.38 17.66
N CYS A 20 6.66 -10.19 18.06
CA CYS A 20 5.83 -9.21 18.76
C CYS A 20 4.80 -8.59 17.81
N PRO A 21 3.50 -8.58 18.18
CA PRO A 21 2.47 -7.98 17.35
C PRO A 21 2.50 -6.44 17.33
N HIS A 22 3.30 -5.80 18.18
CA HIS A 22 3.37 -4.34 18.28
C HIS A 22 4.53 -3.74 17.48
N CYS A 23 5.72 -4.35 17.56
CA CYS A 23 6.93 -3.83 16.95
C CYS A 23 7.57 -4.75 15.90
N GLY A 24 7.07 -5.99 15.74
CA GLY A 24 7.59 -6.94 14.75
C GLY A 24 8.85 -7.70 15.15
N SER A 25 9.51 -7.36 16.26
CA SER A 25 10.72 -8.06 16.75
C SER A 25 10.47 -9.54 17.03
N ASP A 26 11.42 -10.41 16.68
CA ASP A 26 11.33 -11.87 16.85
C ASP A 26 12.42 -12.45 17.79
N ILE A 27 12.29 -13.73 18.13
CA ILE A 27 13.17 -14.40 19.10
C ILE A 27 14.56 -14.74 18.56
N GLN A 28 14.73 -14.87 17.23
CA GLN A 28 15.97 -15.29 16.58
C GLN A 28 16.87 -14.12 16.19
N THR A 29 16.29 -13.00 15.76
CA THR A 29 17.07 -11.78 15.44
C THR A 29 17.58 -11.06 16.69
N GLY A 30 17.10 -11.48 17.86
CA GLY A 30 17.35 -10.82 19.12
C GLY A 30 16.50 -9.55 19.20
N TRP A 31 15.89 -9.36 20.35
CA TRP A 31 15.22 -8.12 20.70
C TRP A 31 16.32 -7.10 20.98
N LYS A 32 17.04 -6.65 19.96
CA LYS A 32 18.11 -5.66 20.08
C LYS A 32 17.48 -4.36 20.54
N ASP A 33 18.00 -3.75 21.59
CA ASP A 33 17.50 -2.49 22.10
C ASP A 33 17.52 -1.40 21.00
N ALA A 34 16.62 -0.43 21.07
CA ALA A 34 16.46 0.58 20.01
C ALA A 34 17.71 1.44 19.79
N ASP A 35 18.61 1.50 20.77
CA ASP A 35 19.94 2.11 20.73
C ASP A 35 21.00 1.22 20.04
N GLU A 36 20.79 -0.09 19.94
CA GLU A 36 21.66 -1.02 19.19
C GLU A 36 21.26 -1.15 17.71
N ILE A 37 20.08 -0.65 17.33
CA ILE A 37 19.67 -0.59 15.93
C ILE A 37 20.31 0.67 15.33
N GLU A 38 21.47 0.49 14.68
CA GLU A 38 21.89 1.40 13.63
C GLU A 38 20.83 1.33 12.52
N ALA A 39 19.77 2.13 12.66
CA ALA A 39 18.84 2.39 11.59
C ALA A 39 19.62 3.16 10.54
N ALA A 40 20.32 2.42 9.68
CA ALA A 40 20.79 2.93 8.42
C ALA A 40 19.53 3.42 7.69
N SER A 41 19.26 4.72 7.80
CA SER A 41 18.26 5.38 6.99
C SER A 41 18.72 5.21 5.56
N VAL A 42 18.18 4.21 4.88
CA VAL A 42 18.35 4.06 3.45
C VAL A 42 17.52 5.17 2.85
N GLU A 43 18.19 6.20 2.32
CA GLU A 43 17.54 7.09 1.36
C GLU A 43 17.13 6.23 0.17
N LEU A 44 15.88 5.80 0.18
CA LEU A 44 15.23 5.28 -1.01
C LEU A 44 15.17 6.47 -1.97
N GLY A 45 16.08 6.49 -2.95
CA GLY A 45 16.06 7.48 -4.01
C GLY A 45 14.65 7.54 -4.57
N GLY A 46 14.07 8.74 -4.62
CA GLY A 46 12.73 8.93 -5.15
C GLY A 46 12.73 8.40 -6.59
N MET A 47 12.05 7.27 -6.83
CA MET A 47 11.73 6.87 -8.18
C MET A 47 10.78 7.92 -8.72
N ASP A 48 11.16 8.58 -9.81
CA ASP A 48 10.21 9.33 -10.59
C ASP A 48 9.17 8.38 -11.21
N ASP A 49 8.03 8.95 -11.59
CA ASP A 49 6.90 8.19 -12.12
C ASP A 49 7.27 7.44 -13.41
N ASP A 50 8.25 7.94 -14.17
CA ASP A 50 8.73 7.34 -15.43
C ASP A 50 9.52 6.04 -15.17
N ALA A 51 10.40 6.05 -14.16
CA ALA A 51 11.17 4.88 -13.73
C ALA A 51 10.25 3.78 -13.15
N TYR A 52 9.18 4.17 -12.46
CA TYR A 52 8.17 3.23 -12.00
C TYR A 52 7.34 2.65 -13.16
N ALA A 53 6.99 3.46 -14.15
CA ALA A 53 6.29 3.00 -15.34
C ALA A 53 7.10 1.99 -16.17
N ASP A 54 8.40 2.24 -16.39
CA ASP A 54 9.31 1.32 -17.09
C ASP A 54 9.44 -0.03 -16.36
N PHE A 55 9.50 0.00 -15.02
CA PHE A 55 9.48 -1.21 -14.21
C PHE A 55 8.20 -2.02 -14.42
N LEU A 56 7.03 -1.37 -14.36
CA LEU A 56 5.76 -2.05 -14.54
C LEU A 56 5.64 -2.69 -15.93
N GLU A 57 6.06 -1.99 -16.98
CA GLU A 57 6.08 -2.53 -18.34
C GLU A 57 7.00 -3.76 -18.45
N ARG A 58 8.21 -3.68 -17.89
CA ARG A 58 9.18 -4.79 -17.90
C ARG A 58 8.66 -6.02 -17.16
N GLU A 59 7.98 -5.83 -16.04
CA GLU A 59 7.43 -6.93 -15.24
C GLU A 59 6.04 -7.40 -15.74
N GLY A 60 5.52 -6.80 -16.82
CA GLY A 60 4.19 -7.12 -17.35
C GLY A 60 3.04 -6.76 -16.39
N LEU A 61 3.29 -5.81 -15.49
CA LEU A 61 2.31 -5.30 -14.55
C LEU A 61 1.61 -4.09 -15.18
N THR A 62 0.32 -3.96 -14.90
CA THR A 62 -0.40 -2.73 -15.26
C THR A 62 -0.48 -1.85 -14.03
N PRO A 63 -0.15 -0.54 -14.13
CA PRO A 63 -0.50 0.37 -13.06
C PRO A 63 -2.02 0.26 -12.89
N ASP A 64 -2.45 0.02 -11.66
CA ASP A 64 -3.81 0.34 -11.21
C ASP A 64 -4.05 1.79 -11.64
N GLN A 65 -4.71 1.95 -12.79
CA GLN A 65 -5.08 3.27 -13.25
C GLN A 65 -6.32 3.64 -12.47
N VAL A 66 -6.14 4.16 -11.25
CA VAL A 66 -7.07 5.12 -10.67
C VAL A 66 -7.01 6.43 -11.49
N THR A 67 -7.26 6.34 -12.79
CA THR A 67 -7.44 7.51 -13.65
C THR A 67 -8.75 8.16 -13.26
N GLY A 68 -8.61 9.20 -12.44
CA GLY A 68 -9.66 9.97 -11.76
C GLY A 68 -10.57 10.80 -12.67
N TRP A 69 -11.02 10.27 -13.81
CA TRP A 69 -12.15 10.81 -14.52
C TRP A 69 -12.95 9.64 -15.05
N ASN A 70 -14.19 9.49 -14.58
CA ASN A 70 -15.10 8.45 -15.04
C ASN A 70 -15.52 8.70 -16.50
N VAL A 71 -14.59 8.49 -17.45
CA VAL A 71 -14.83 8.49 -18.89
C VAL A 71 -16.10 7.71 -19.26
N PRO A 72 -16.40 6.51 -18.67
CA PRO A 72 -17.67 5.85 -18.95
C PRO A 72 -18.90 6.66 -18.55
N ILE A 73 -18.84 7.45 -17.47
CA ILE A 73 -19.95 8.32 -17.04
C ILE A 73 -20.12 9.49 -18.01
N LEU A 74 -19.02 10.08 -18.50
CA LEU A 74 -19.09 11.14 -19.52
C LEU A 74 -19.70 10.65 -20.83
N VAL A 75 -19.29 9.46 -21.30
CA VAL A 75 -19.86 8.85 -22.51
C VAL A 75 -21.34 8.53 -22.32
N ALA A 76 -21.71 7.93 -21.18
CA ALA A 76 -23.10 7.63 -20.87
C ALA A 76 -23.98 8.90 -20.83
N ALA A 77 -23.47 9.99 -20.24
CA ALA A 77 -24.17 11.27 -20.19
C ALA A 77 -24.38 11.87 -21.60
N LEU A 78 -23.36 11.85 -22.47
CA LEU A 78 -23.48 12.34 -23.84
C LEU A 78 -24.50 11.54 -24.66
N VAL A 79 -24.49 10.21 -24.53
CA VAL A 79 -25.45 9.34 -25.22
C VAL A 79 -26.87 9.63 -24.73
N LEU A 80 -27.07 9.78 -23.43
CA LEU A 80 -28.38 10.09 -22.85
C LEU A 80 -28.91 11.45 -23.35
N VAL A 81 -28.06 12.47 -23.41
CA VAL A 81 -28.42 13.79 -23.96
C VAL A 81 -28.81 13.68 -25.44
N ALA A 82 -28.04 12.94 -26.25
CA ALA A 82 -28.36 12.73 -27.66
C ALA A 82 -29.72 12.04 -27.85
N ILE A 83 -30.03 11.02 -27.04
CA ILE A 83 -31.33 10.34 -27.07
C ILE A 83 -32.47 11.30 -26.71
N LEU A 84 -32.31 12.11 -25.67
CA LEU A 84 -33.34 13.09 -25.27
C LEU A 84 -33.58 14.14 -26.35
N VAL A 85 -32.52 14.61 -27.03
CA VAL A 85 -32.66 15.52 -28.17
C VAL A 85 -33.43 14.85 -29.30
N VAL A 86 -33.12 13.61 -29.65
CA VAL A 86 -33.85 12.89 -30.70
C VAL A 86 -35.33 12.72 -30.35
N ILE A 87 -35.63 12.32 -29.10
CA ILE A 87 -37.01 12.16 -28.62
C ILE A 87 -37.78 13.49 -28.65
N MET A 88 -37.13 14.61 -28.35
CA MET A 88 -37.76 15.93 -28.34
C MET A 88 -38.06 16.48 -29.75
N TRP A 89 -37.44 15.90 -30.78
CA TRP A 89 -37.59 16.31 -32.19
C TRP A 89 -38.45 15.34 -33.03
N ILE A 90 -38.96 14.26 -32.42
CA ILE A 90 -39.95 13.32 -32.99
C ILE A 90 -41.34 13.73 -32.53
#